data_AF-A0A8T0R8Y4-F1
#
_entry.id   AF-A0A8T0R8Y4-F1
#
_cell.length_a   1.000
_cell.length_b   1.000
_cell.length_c   1.000
_cell.angle_alpha   90.00
_cell.angle_beta   90.00
_cell.angle_gamma   90.00
#
_symmetry.space_group_name_H-M   'P 1'
#
loop_
_entity.id
_entity.type
_entity.pdbx_description
1 polymer ?
#
loop_
_entity_poly.entity_id
_entity_poly.type
_entity_poly.pdbx_seq_one_letter_code
_entity_poly.pdbx_strand_id
1 'polypeptide(L)'
;MDSIAKIDEEFCGAAVAFRCLENFSRRCMPNLEVWNTTYSYRGHGGSRYMFPCLRTLDIESCPKLRLEPCPPKANEWTIWRSDGALSSSWGESASYTSASTSSSPLITTLKIHDSELPMHQWRLLCHLPALPNLYVSHCSDLTSSPEIILALSSLQSPSVHRGHQSQLPEWLGHLTDIQKLCIGNCEGIESLPESIQQLTKLEILEISECPALERWCESEENKMKLSHIKEMKIASD
;
A
#
# COMPACT_ATOMS: atom_id res chain seq x y z
N MET A 1 3.38 19.73 -17.35
CA MET A 1 4.85 19.60 -17.23
C MET A 1 5.22 18.30 -17.94
N ASP A 2 5.01 18.26 -19.26
CA ASP A 2 4.82 16.96 -19.94
C ASP A 2 6.14 16.43 -20.52
N SER A 3 7.21 17.20 -20.36
CA SER A 3 8.56 16.92 -20.84
C SER A 3 9.48 16.31 -19.78
N ILE A 4 9.05 16.24 -18.51
CA ILE A 4 9.90 15.73 -17.42
C ILE A 4 9.83 14.20 -17.44
N ALA A 5 10.85 13.58 -18.02
CA ALA A 5 11.00 12.14 -18.08
C ALA A 5 11.71 11.54 -16.84
N LYS A 6 12.48 12.36 -16.12
CA LYS A 6 13.27 11.90 -14.98
C LYS A 6 13.36 12.97 -13.90
N ILE A 7 13.33 12.54 -12.64
CA ILE A 7 13.64 13.38 -11.48
C ILE A 7 14.92 12.86 -10.85
N ASP A 8 15.98 13.67 -10.93
CA ASP A 8 17.31 13.35 -10.43
C ASP A 8 18.01 14.59 -9.84
N GLU A 9 19.34 14.51 -9.68
CA GLU A 9 20.14 15.55 -9.04
C GLU A 9 20.08 16.89 -9.80
N GLU A 10 19.91 16.86 -11.12
CA GLU A 10 19.81 18.05 -11.95
C GLU A 10 18.50 18.80 -11.68
N PHE A 11 17.42 18.05 -11.40
CA PHE A 11 16.12 18.63 -11.03
C PHE A 11 16.17 19.39 -9.69
N CYS A 12 16.97 18.92 -8.73
CA CYS A 12 17.05 19.50 -7.39
C CYS A 12 18.16 20.56 -7.22
N GLY A 13 18.94 20.82 -8.28
CA GLY A 13 19.96 21.86 -8.28
C GLY A 13 21.10 21.62 -7.29
N ALA A 14 21.81 20.48 -7.40
CA ALA A 14 23.15 20.15 -6.86
C ALA A 14 23.48 20.39 -5.36
N ALA A 15 22.68 21.14 -4.59
CA ALA A 15 22.99 21.59 -3.25
C ALA A 15 21.79 21.37 -2.32
N VAL A 16 21.73 20.16 -1.78
CA VAL A 16 20.88 19.74 -0.65
C VAL A 16 19.37 19.91 -0.87
N ALA A 17 18.80 18.93 -1.56
CA ALA A 17 17.37 18.87 -1.85
C ALA A 17 16.51 18.85 -0.57
N PHE A 18 15.57 19.80 -0.49
CA PHE A 18 14.31 19.75 0.27
C PHE A 18 14.32 19.14 1.70
N ARG A 19 15.20 19.62 2.59
CA ARG A 19 15.30 19.12 3.98
C ARG A 19 14.06 19.31 4.85
N CYS A 20 13.17 20.21 4.50
CA CYS A 20 11.97 20.53 5.28
C CYS A 20 10.68 20.13 4.56
N LEU A 21 10.79 19.44 3.42
CA LEU A 21 9.61 19.04 2.68
C LEU A 21 8.99 17.80 3.32
N GLU A 22 7.86 18.02 3.98
CA GLU A 22 7.12 16.96 4.65
C GLU A 22 6.06 16.31 3.74
N ASN A 23 5.57 17.04 2.73
CA ASN A 23 4.52 16.55 1.85
C ASN A 23 4.99 16.72 0.41
N PHE A 24 4.98 15.62 -0.34
CA PHE A 24 5.33 15.63 -1.76
C PHE A 24 4.23 14.94 -2.55
N SER A 25 3.55 15.71 -3.38
CA SER A 25 2.51 15.22 -4.27
C SER A 25 2.95 15.41 -5.72
N ARG A 26 2.87 14.36 -6.51
CA ARG A 26 3.07 14.41 -7.96
C ARG A 26 1.83 13.88 -8.65
N ARG A 27 1.28 14.67 -9.56
CA ARG A 27 0.01 14.38 -10.22
C ARG A 27 0.15 14.57 -11.73
N CYS A 28 -0.48 13.69 -12.50
CA CYS A 28 -0.62 13.80 -13.95
C CYS A 28 0.71 13.95 -14.70
N MET A 29 1.66 13.04 -14.44
CA MET A 29 2.93 12.98 -15.17
C MET A 29 3.07 11.68 -15.97
N PRO A 30 2.44 11.59 -17.16
CA PRO A 30 2.38 10.36 -17.94
C PRO A 30 3.73 9.92 -18.52
N ASN A 31 4.65 10.87 -18.69
CA ASN A 31 5.98 10.63 -19.28
C ASN A 31 7.07 10.46 -18.24
N LEU A 32 6.77 10.59 -16.94
CA LEU A 32 7.78 10.43 -15.91
C LEU A 32 8.11 8.94 -15.76
N GLU A 33 9.33 8.58 -16.16
CA GLU A 33 9.81 7.20 -16.18
C GLU A 33 10.59 6.86 -14.93
N VAL A 34 11.44 7.76 -14.44
CA VAL A 34 12.33 7.45 -13.31
C VAL A 34 12.36 8.59 -12.30
N TRP A 35 12.27 8.22 -11.02
CA TRP A 35 12.58 9.11 -9.92
C TRP A 35 13.71 8.52 -9.08
N ASN A 36 14.86 9.20 -9.15
CA ASN A 36 16.00 8.95 -8.28
C ASN A 36 15.71 9.52 -6.90
N THR A 37 15.50 8.63 -5.92
CA THR A 37 15.13 8.94 -4.55
C THR A 37 16.32 9.36 -3.70
N THR A 38 17.54 9.06 -4.18
CA THR A 38 18.79 9.44 -3.54
C THR A 38 19.71 10.21 -4.49
N TYR A 39 20.62 11.00 -3.93
CA TYR A 39 21.70 11.67 -4.66
C TYR A 39 23.05 11.37 -4.00
N SER A 40 24.11 11.43 -4.81
CA SER A 40 25.51 11.27 -4.39
C SER A 40 26.17 12.64 -4.28
N TYR A 41 26.77 12.93 -3.12
CA TYR A 41 27.54 14.16 -2.95
C TYR A 41 28.99 13.92 -3.35
N ARG A 42 29.51 14.66 -4.35
CA ARG A 42 30.91 14.56 -4.79
C ARG A 42 31.85 14.67 -3.58
N GLY A 43 32.50 13.56 -3.21
CA GLY A 43 33.60 13.52 -2.25
C GLY A 43 33.34 12.81 -0.92
N HIS A 44 32.09 12.46 -0.59
CA HIS A 44 31.79 11.59 0.56
C HIS A 44 30.97 10.40 0.08
N GLY A 45 31.49 9.19 0.23
CA GLY A 45 30.92 7.93 -0.28
C GLY A 45 29.59 7.49 0.36
N GLY A 46 28.60 8.38 0.46
CA GLY A 46 27.26 8.08 0.97
C GLY A 46 26.18 8.77 0.14
N SER A 47 25.21 7.99 -0.32
CA SER A 47 23.98 8.51 -0.93
C SER A 47 23.05 9.06 0.15
N ARG A 48 22.35 10.15 -0.14
CA ARG A 48 21.37 10.76 0.76
C ARG A 48 20.01 10.81 0.09
N TYR A 49 18.94 10.62 0.88
CA TYR A 49 17.58 10.82 0.38
C TYR A 49 17.37 12.26 -0.07
N MET A 50 16.72 12.42 -1.23
CA MET A 50 16.34 13.71 -1.80
C MET A 50 15.29 14.44 -0.94
N PHE A 51 14.48 13.68 -0.22
CA PHE A 51 13.45 14.18 0.70
C PHE A 51 13.60 13.50 2.06
N PRO A 52 14.53 13.93 2.92
CA PRO A 52 14.86 13.22 4.15
C PRO A 52 13.80 13.34 5.26
N CYS A 53 12.92 14.34 5.19
CA CYS A 53 11.88 14.61 6.19
C CYS A 53 10.46 14.36 5.65
N LEU A 54 10.34 13.58 4.58
CA LEU A 54 9.06 13.31 3.95
C LEU A 54 8.15 12.51 4.90
N ARG A 55 6.92 12.99 5.10
CA ARG A 55 5.87 12.33 5.89
C ARG A 55 4.82 11.73 4.97
N THR A 56 4.39 12.47 3.96
CA THR A 56 3.36 12.04 3.01
C THR A 56 3.90 12.08 1.59
N LEU A 57 3.66 10.98 0.87
CA LEU A 57 3.98 10.84 -0.54
C LEU A 57 2.71 10.51 -1.31
N ASP A 58 2.33 11.38 -2.24
CA ASP A 58 1.18 11.20 -3.12
C ASP A 58 1.67 11.11 -4.59
N ILE A 59 1.34 10.00 -5.25
CA ILE A 59 1.69 9.71 -6.64
C ILE A 59 0.39 9.43 -7.39
N GLU A 60 -0.01 10.34 -8.26
CA GLU A 60 -1.25 10.25 -9.02
C GLU A 60 -0.98 10.30 -10.52
N SER A 61 -1.57 9.35 -11.27
CA SER A 61 -1.50 9.29 -12.73
C SER A 61 -0.06 9.35 -13.29
N CYS A 62 0.82 8.50 -12.74
CA CYS A 62 2.22 8.33 -13.12
C CYS A 62 2.50 6.86 -13.52
N PRO A 63 1.94 6.38 -14.66
CA PRO A 63 1.92 4.95 -15.00
C PRO A 63 3.30 4.35 -15.29
N LYS A 64 4.24 5.15 -15.82
CA LYS A 64 5.60 4.70 -16.17
C LYS A 64 6.62 4.85 -15.05
N LEU A 65 6.23 5.47 -13.94
CA LEU A 65 7.15 5.89 -12.90
C LEU A 65 7.80 4.69 -12.22
N ARG A 66 9.12 4.63 -12.24
CA ARG A 66 9.92 3.73 -11.42
C ARG A 66 10.67 4.52 -10.38
N LEU A 67 10.71 3.98 -9.17
CA LEU A 67 11.42 4.56 -8.05
C LEU A 67 12.78 3.87 -7.96
N GLU A 68 13.87 4.62 -7.99
CA GLU A 68 15.23 4.08 -7.93
C GLU A 68 16.11 4.90 -6.98
N PRO A 69 17.13 4.32 -6.32
CA PRO A 69 17.44 2.90 -6.21
C PRO A 69 16.74 2.23 -5.02
N CYS A 70 15.98 2.98 -4.21
CA CYS A 70 15.29 2.49 -3.02
C CYS A 70 13.98 3.26 -2.77
N PRO A 71 13.03 2.72 -2.00
CA PRO A 71 11.78 3.42 -1.72
C PRO A 71 12.04 4.72 -0.92
N PRO A 72 11.35 5.83 -1.24
CA PRO A 72 11.34 7.03 -0.41
C PRO A 72 10.92 6.72 1.04
N LYS A 73 11.60 7.32 2.01
CA LYS A 73 11.17 7.24 3.41
C LYS A 73 10.02 8.22 3.63
N ALA A 74 8.81 7.69 3.81
CA ALA A 74 7.63 8.46 4.21
C ALA A 74 6.76 7.63 5.15
N ASN A 75 5.94 8.27 5.98
CA ASN A 75 5.02 7.58 6.88
C ASN A 75 3.79 7.08 6.13
N GLU A 76 3.31 7.90 5.19
CA GLU A 76 2.11 7.63 4.42
C GLU A 76 2.40 7.71 2.93
N TRP A 77 1.99 6.68 2.23
CA TRP A 77 2.03 6.59 0.78
C TRP A 77 0.63 6.52 0.23
N THR A 78 0.38 7.30 -0.80
CA THR A 78 -0.88 7.31 -1.54
C THR A 78 -0.55 7.21 -3.02
N ILE A 79 -1.02 6.14 -3.66
CA ILE A 79 -0.74 5.82 -5.06
C ILE A 79 -2.08 5.73 -5.78
N TRP A 80 -2.27 6.55 -6.82
CA TRP A 80 -3.44 6.56 -7.69
C TRP A 80 -3.01 6.33 -9.13
N ARG A 81 -3.57 5.33 -9.83
CA ARG A 81 -3.32 5.07 -11.26
C ARG A 81 -1.84 5.13 -11.65
N SER A 82 -0.99 4.49 -10.86
CA SER A 82 0.47 4.62 -10.96
C SER A 82 1.16 3.27 -10.78
N ASP A 83 0.80 2.35 -11.68
CA ASP A 83 1.21 0.95 -11.70
C ASP A 83 2.74 0.76 -11.71
N GLY A 84 3.48 1.62 -12.40
CA GLY A 84 4.95 1.58 -12.37
C GLY A 84 5.54 1.73 -10.95
N ALA A 85 4.91 2.54 -10.10
CA ALA A 85 5.39 2.75 -8.73
C ALA A 85 5.14 1.52 -7.85
N LEU A 86 4.05 0.78 -8.12
CA LEU A 86 3.71 -0.48 -7.44
C LEU A 86 4.61 -1.64 -7.88
N SER A 87 4.94 -1.68 -9.18
CA SER A 87 5.81 -2.69 -9.79
C SER A 87 7.30 -2.48 -9.51
N SER A 88 7.67 -1.33 -8.93
CA SER A 88 9.06 -1.02 -8.58
C SER A 88 9.63 -2.08 -7.65
N SER A 89 10.69 -2.74 -8.10
CA SER A 89 11.44 -3.76 -7.37
C SER A 89 12.83 -3.21 -7.11
N TRP A 90 13.27 -3.29 -5.86
CA TRP A 90 14.61 -2.85 -5.49
C TRP A 90 15.46 -4.08 -5.25
N GLY A 91 16.62 -4.16 -5.91
CA GLY A 91 17.53 -5.29 -5.70
C GLY A 91 17.93 -5.42 -4.22
N GLU A 92 18.27 -6.65 -3.79
CA GLU A 92 18.84 -6.96 -2.46
C GLU A 92 20.08 -6.12 -2.10
N SER A 93 20.63 -5.41 -3.09
CA SER A 93 21.73 -4.48 -2.95
C SER A 93 21.44 -3.28 -2.04
N ALA A 94 20.18 -2.94 -1.69
CA ALA A 94 19.89 -1.84 -0.74
C ALA A 94 20.40 -2.06 0.71
N SER A 95 21.25 -3.06 0.94
CA SER A 95 22.06 -3.27 2.14
C SER A 95 23.29 -2.33 2.25
N TYR A 96 23.47 -1.35 1.34
CA TYR A 96 24.39 -0.24 1.57
C TYR A 96 23.73 0.89 2.37
N THR A 97 23.82 0.79 3.70
CA THR A 97 24.35 1.85 4.58
C THR A 97 24.33 1.37 6.03
N SER A 98 25.39 0.66 6.40
CA SER A 98 25.86 0.63 7.78
C SER A 98 26.33 2.02 8.17
N ALA A 99 25.39 2.87 8.60
CA ALA A 99 25.64 4.06 9.40
C ALA A 99 24.43 4.34 10.29
N SER A 100 24.35 3.53 11.35
CA SER A 100 23.92 3.87 12.71
C SER A 100 22.72 4.81 12.92
N THR A 101 21.66 4.18 13.43
CA THR A 101 20.79 4.67 14.52
C THR A 101 20.13 6.03 14.33
N SER A 102 18.94 6.01 13.75
CA SER A 102 17.79 6.77 14.23
C SER A 102 16.55 6.22 13.54
N SER A 103 15.70 5.51 14.30
CA SER A 103 14.28 5.29 14.06
C SER A 103 13.85 5.58 12.60
N SER A 104 14.09 4.62 11.68
CA SER A 104 13.52 4.77 10.34
C SER A 104 12.01 4.85 10.52
N PRO A 105 11.31 5.85 9.97
CA PRO A 105 9.87 5.84 9.97
C PRO A 105 9.43 4.59 9.20
N LEU A 106 8.87 3.64 9.93
CA LEU A 106 8.15 2.53 9.33
C LEU A 106 6.99 3.16 8.59
N ILE A 107 6.79 2.81 7.32
CA ILE A 107 5.57 3.24 6.61
C ILE A 107 4.40 2.72 7.42
N THR A 108 3.59 3.64 7.93
CA THR A 108 2.43 3.31 8.75
C THR A 108 1.22 3.04 7.89
N THR A 109 1.14 3.67 6.72
CA THR A 109 -0.06 3.62 5.89
C THR A 109 0.30 3.62 4.41
N LEU A 110 -0.21 2.62 3.69
CA LEU A 110 -0.16 2.57 2.23
C LEU A 110 -1.59 2.58 1.70
N LYS A 111 -1.89 3.56 0.84
CA LYS A 111 -3.17 3.69 0.15
C LYS A 111 -2.95 3.50 -1.34
N ILE A 112 -3.66 2.55 -1.94
CA ILE A 112 -3.59 2.23 -3.36
C ILE A 112 -4.99 2.40 -3.94
N HIS A 113 -5.09 3.18 -5.01
CA HIS A 113 -6.33 3.52 -5.66
C HIS A 113 -6.20 3.32 -7.18
N ASP A 114 -7.26 2.81 -7.82
CA ASP A 114 -7.37 2.67 -9.27
C ASP A 114 -6.13 1.97 -9.89
N SER A 115 -5.75 0.80 -9.37
CA SER A 115 -4.65 -0.02 -9.93
C SER A 115 -5.20 -1.09 -10.85
N GLU A 116 -4.66 -1.16 -12.08
CA GLU A 116 -4.98 -2.24 -13.04
C GLU A 116 -4.03 -3.44 -12.86
N LEU A 117 -2.88 -3.23 -12.22
CA LEU A 117 -1.93 -4.30 -11.90
C LEU A 117 -2.48 -5.28 -10.85
N PRO A 118 -2.39 -6.59 -11.12
CA PRO A 118 -2.63 -7.61 -10.12
C PRO A 118 -1.69 -7.50 -8.92
N MET A 119 -2.21 -7.80 -7.74
CA MET A 119 -1.49 -7.66 -6.47
C MET A 119 -0.19 -8.48 -6.36
N HIS A 120 -0.10 -9.65 -6.99
CA HIS A 120 1.14 -10.44 -7.05
C HIS A 120 2.32 -9.73 -7.75
N GLN A 121 2.04 -8.63 -8.47
CA GLN A 121 3.04 -7.78 -9.13
C GLN A 121 3.40 -6.54 -8.31
N TRP A 122 2.77 -6.31 -7.15
CA TRP A 122 3.04 -5.16 -6.29
C TRP A 122 4.32 -5.37 -5.47
N ARG A 123 5.45 -5.36 -6.16
CA ARG A 123 6.79 -5.57 -5.58
C ARG A 123 7.10 -4.56 -4.47
N LEU A 124 6.47 -3.38 -4.51
CA LEU A 124 6.52 -2.40 -3.43
C LEU A 124 6.27 -3.03 -2.05
N LEU A 125 5.26 -3.89 -1.92
CA LEU A 125 4.88 -4.49 -0.63
C LEU A 125 6.01 -5.32 0.00
N CYS A 126 6.80 -6.03 -0.80
CA CYS A 126 7.94 -6.83 -0.32
C CYS A 126 9.03 -6.00 0.35
N HIS A 127 9.06 -4.68 0.10
CA HIS A 127 10.08 -3.77 0.62
C HIS A 127 9.56 -2.86 1.74
N LEU A 128 8.32 -3.08 2.21
CA LEU A 128 7.73 -2.36 3.34
C LEU A 128 7.61 -3.30 4.55
N PRO A 129 8.70 -3.51 5.31
CA PRO A 129 8.62 -4.37 6.49
C PRO A 129 7.69 -3.75 7.54
N ALA A 130 6.78 -4.56 8.07
CA ALA A 130 5.87 -4.21 9.16
C ALA A 130 4.84 -3.11 8.83
N LEU A 131 4.30 -3.07 7.61
CA LEU A 131 3.18 -2.19 7.27
C LEU A 131 1.95 -2.54 8.13
N PRO A 132 1.40 -1.62 8.95
CA PRO A 132 0.24 -1.91 9.77
C PRO A 132 -1.09 -1.60 9.07
N ASN A 133 -1.15 -0.60 8.18
CA ASN A 133 -2.37 -0.18 7.51
C ASN A 133 -2.22 -0.23 5.99
N LEU A 134 -3.13 -0.96 5.32
CA LEU A 134 -3.22 -1.06 3.87
C LEU A 134 -4.63 -0.72 3.44
N TYR A 135 -4.78 0.34 2.66
CA TYR A 135 -6.05 0.71 2.05
C TYR A 135 -5.97 0.46 0.56
N VAL A 136 -6.92 -0.29 0.01
CA VAL A 136 -7.02 -0.58 -1.41
C VAL A 136 -8.38 -0.18 -1.91
N SER A 137 -8.44 0.58 -3.00
CA SER A 137 -9.70 0.99 -3.63
C SER A 137 -9.66 0.88 -5.15
N HIS A 138 -10.77 0.48 -5.78
CA HIS A 138 -10.89 0.37 -7.25
C HIS A 138 -9.78 -0.46 -7.90
N CYS A 139 -9.34 -1.54 -7.25
CA CYS A 139 -8.33 -2.44 -7.81
C CYS A 139 -9.02 -3.65 -8.45
N SER A 140 -8.64 -3.95 -9.69
CA SER A 140 -9.28 -4.99 -10.52
C SER A 140 -8.96 -6.40 -10.04
N ASP A 141 -7.73 -6.66 -9.59
CA ASP A 141 -7.25 -8.01 -9.24
C ASP A 141 -6.39 -8.02 -7.96
N LEU A 142 -6.89 -8.68 -6.91
CA LEU A 142 -6.22 -8.87 -5.61
C LEU A 142 -5.58 -10.26 -5.49
N THR A 143 -5.36 -10.95 -6.61
CA THR A 143 -4.63 -12.22 -6.64
C THR A 143 -3.19 -12.00 -6.18
N SER A 144 -2.81 -12.68 -5.11
CA SER A 144 -1.54 -12.49 -4.41
C SER A 144 -0.57 -13.66 -4.63
N SER A 145 0.71 -13.44 -4.30
CA SER A 145 1.75 -14.49 -4.28
C SER A 145 2.18 -14.79 -2.84
N PRO A 146 2.79 -15.95 -2.55
CA PRO A 146 3.28 -16.28 -1.20
C PRO A 146 4.23 -15.20 -0.64
N GLU A 147 5.05 -14.58 -1.49
CA GLU A 147 5.96 -13.51 -1.05
C GLU A 147 5.20 -12.27 -0.56
N ILE A 148 4.15 -11.87 -1.28
CA ILE A 148 3.30 -10.74 -0.90
C ILE A 148 2.52 -11.06 0.37
N ILE A 149 1.98 -12.28 0.48
CA ILE A 149 1.27 -12.71 1.71
C ILE A 149 2.19 -12.62 2.92
N LEU A 150 3.44 -13.06 2.79
CA LEU A 150 4.44 -12.93 3.85
C LEU A 150 4.74 -11.46 4.19
N ALA A 151 4.84 -10.59 3.18
CA ALA A 151 5.04 -9.15 3.39
C ALA A 151 3.89 -8.49 4.15
N LEU A 152 2.67 -9.01 3.98
CA LEU A 152 1.46 -8.51 4.62
C LEU A 152 1.18 -9.08 6.02
N SER A 153 1.98 -10.05 6.49
CA SER A 153 1.78 -10.73 7.77
C SER A 153 1.66 -9.81 8.99
N SER A 154 2.22 -8.59 8.91
CA SER A 154 2.18 -7.60 9.99
C SER A 154 1.00 -6.60 9.92
N LEU A 155 0.09 -6.76 8.94
CA LEU A 155 -1.06 -5.88 8.80
C LEU A 155 -2.01 -5.97 10.00
N GLN A 156 -2.45 -4.82 10.48
CA GLN A 156 -3.41 -4.68 11.57
C GLN A 156 -4.76 -4.15 11.09
N SER A 157 -4.77 -3.29 10.08
CA SER A 157 -5.99 -2.67 9.56
C SER A 157 -6.02 -2.57 8.04
N PRO A 158 -6.25 -3.68 7.32
CA PRO A 158 -6.56 -3.64 5.90
C PRO A 158 -7.96 -3.07 5.64
N SER A 159 -8.10 -2.36 4.53
CA SER A 159 -9.37 -1.83 4.03
C SER A 159 -9.47 -2.08 2.54
N VAL A 160 -10.58 -2.64 2.08
CA VAL A 160 -10.83 -2.94 0.67
C VAL A 160 -12.12 -2.24 0.25
N HIS A 161 -12.03 -1.32 -0.70
CA HIS A 161 -13.18 -0.55 -1.16
C HIS A 161 -13.37 -0.65 -2.67
N ARG A 162 -14.61 -0.61 -3.17
CA ARG A 162 -14.89 -0.47 -4.61
C ARG A 162 -14.20 -1.53 -5.46
N GLY A 163 -14.20 -2.78 -4.98
CA GLY A 163 -13.68 -3.92 -5.72
C GLY A 163 -14.69 -4.40 -6.76
N HIS A 164 -14.22 -4.67 -7.99
CA HIS A 164 -15.03 -5.33 -9.04
C HIS A 164 -15.03 -6.86 -8.93
N GLN A 165 -14.40 -7.39 -7.89
CA GLN A 165 -14.23 -8.83 -7.71
C GLN A 165 -15.51 -9.45 -7.16
N SER A 166 -15.79 -10.68 -7.58
CA SER A 166 -16.93 -11.47 -7.09
C SER A 166 -16.70 -12.04 -5.68
N GLN A 167 -15.43 -12.11 -5.24
CA GLN A 167 -15.04 -12.73 -3.98
C GLN A 167 -13.85 -11.99 -3.38
N LEU A 168 -13.77 -11.98 -2.05
CA LEU A 168 -12.55 -11.61 -1.35
C LEU A 168 -11.51 -12.72 -1.47
N PRO A 169 -10.21 -12.36 -1.50
CA PRO A 169 -9.17 -13.36 -1.66
C PRO A 169 -8.95 -14.19 -0.39
N GLU A 170 -8.72 -15.50 -0.56
CA GLU A 170 -8.46 -16.44 0.54
C GLU A 170 -7.22 -16.10 1.37
N TRP A 171 -6.27 -15.36 0.80
CA TRP A 171 -5.08 -14.96 1.56
C TRP A 171 -5.39 -14.05 2.74
N LEU A 172 -6.57 -13.42 2.77
CA LEU A 172 -7.02 -12.61 3.90
C LEU A 172 -6.97 -13.42 5.20
N GLY A 173 -7.32 -14.71 5.16
CA GLY A 173 -7.27 -15.60 6.32
C GLY A 173 -5.87 -15.87 6.88
N HIS A 174 -4.81 -15.66 6.09
CA HIS A 174 -3.43 -15.79 6.55
C HIS A 174 -2.98 -14.61 7.43
N LEU A 175 -3.73 -13.51 7.44
CA LEU A 175 -3.37 -12.28 8.15
C LEU A 175 -3.88 -12.32 9.60
N THR A 176 -3.35 -13.26 10.38
CA THR A 176 -3.84 -13.58 11.73
C THR A 176 -3.66 -12.46 12.77
N ASP A 177 -2.89 -11.41 12.44
CA ASP A 177 -2.66 -10.24 13.29
C ASP A 177 -3.60 -9.05 13.02
N ILE A 178 -4.53 -9.17 12.07
CA ILE A 178 -5.53 -8.14 11.79
C ILE A 178 -6.42 -7.91 13.01
N GLN A 179 -6.62 -6.64 13.36
CA GLN A 179 -7.55 -6.19 14.40
C GLN A 179 -8.79 -5.50 13.82
N LYS A 180 -8.67 -4.88 12.65
CA LYS A 180 -9.78 -4.18 11.99
C LYS A 180 -9.81 -4.50 10.50
N LEU A 181 -10.98 -4.85 9.98
CA LEU A 181 -11.21 -5.08 8.55
C LEU A 181 -12.35 -4.19 8.08
N CYS A 182 -12.08 -3.34 7.08
CA CYS A 182 -13.11 -2.53 6.43
C CYS A 182 -13.34 -3.01 5.00
N ILE A 183 -14.60 -3.25 4.65
CA ILE A 183 -15.03 -3.59 3.28
C ILE A 183 -16.14 -2.61 2.90
N GLY A 184 -15.95 -1.88 1.81
CA GLY A 184 -16.89 -0.82 1.44
C GLY A 184 -17.19 -0.73 -0.05
N ASN A 185 -18.45 -0.51 -0.42
CA ASN A 185 -18.86 -0.24 -1.79
C ASN A 185 -18.40 -1.35 -2.77
N CYS A 186 -18.54 -2.61 -2.37
CA CYS A 186 -18.17 -3.78 -3.17
C CYS A 186 -19.44 -4.56 -3.56
N GLU A 187 -20.03 -4.22 -4.70
CA GLU A 187 -21.30 -4.80 -5.14
C GLU A 187 -21.21 -6.29 -5.52
N GLY A 188 -20.05 -6.73 -6.01
CA GLY A 188 -19.83 -8.10 -6.47
C GLY A 188 -19.50 -9.10 -5.36
N ILE A 189 -19.13 -8.65 -4.17
CA ILE A 189 -18.68 -9.53 -3.09
C ILE A 189 -19.90 -10.08 -2.36
N GLU A 190 -20.18 -11.37 -2.55
CA GLU A 190 -21.36 -12.03 -1.97
C GLU A 190 -21.09 -12.67 -0.60
N SER A 191 -19.85 -12.98 -0.27
CA SER A 191 -19.48 -13.67 0.96
C SER A 191 -18.06 -13.36 1.42
N LEU A 192 -17.81 -13.45 2.73
CA LEU A 192 -16.44 -13.53 3.26
C LEU A 192 -15.87 -14.94 3.00
N PRO A 193 -14.54 -15.09 2.86
CA PRO A 193 -13.91 -16.39 2.71
C PRO A 193 -14.09 -17.23 3.97
N GLU A 194 -14.07 -18.56 3.86
CA GLU A 194 -14.22 -19.44 5.04
C GLU A 194 -13.11 -19.21 6.08
N SER A 195 -11.95 -18.81 5.58
CA SER A 195 -10.76 -18.48 6.36
C SER A 195 -10.92 -17.25 7.25
N ILE A 196 -12.05 -16.50 7.18
CA ILE A 196 -12.37 -15.43 8.13
C ILE A 196 -12.35 -15.91 9.60
N GLN A 197 -12.70 -17.18 9.84
CA GLN A 197 -12.66 -17.78 11.18
C GLN A 197 -11.24 -17.90 11.76
N GLN A 198 -10.22 -17.81 10.91
CA GLN A 198 -8.81 -17.85 11.32
C GLN A 198 -8.35 -16.49 11.88
N LEU A 199 -9.08 -15.41 11.62
CA LEU A 199 -8.78 -14.05 12.08
C LEU A 199 -9.18 -13.84 13.54
N THR A 200 -8.65 -14.68 14.43
CA THR A 200 -9.00 -14.71 15.85
C THR A 200 -8.72 -13.40 16.62
N LYS A 201 -7.88 -12.51 16.07
CA LYS A 201 -7.58 -11.19 16.63
C LYS A 201 -8.44 -10.06 16.05
N LEU A 202 -9.29 -10.35 15.05
CA LEU A 202 -10.17 -9.38 14.42
C LEU A 202 -11.22 -8.91 15.44
N GLU A 203 -11.11 -7.65 15.85
CA GLU A 203 -12.02 -7.05 16.81
C GLU A 203 -13.14 -6.29 16.12
N ILE A 204 -12.84 -5.65 14.99
CA ILE A 204 -13.74 -4.73 14.29
C ILE A 204 -13.90 -5.17 12.83
N LEU A 205 -15.15 -5.44 12.42
CA LEU A 205 -15.52 -5.64 11.02
C LEU A 205 -16.51 -4.55 10.61
N GLU A 206 -16.12 -3.72 9.65
CA GLU A 206 -16.97 -2.68 9.09
C GLU A 206 -17.31 -3.03 7.64
N ILE A 207 -18.60 -3.21 7.36
CA ILE A 207 -19.13 -3.46 6.02
C ILE A 207 -20.06 -2.30 5.67
N SER A 208 -19.85 -1.68 4.52
CA SER A 208 -20.67 -0.56 4.06
C SER A 208 -20.95 -0.66 2.57
N GLU A 209 -22.15 -0.31 2.12
CA GLU A 209 -22.49 -0.29 0.69
C GLU A 209 -22.14 -1.62 -0.04
N CYS A 210 -22.32 -2.78 0.63
CA CYS A 210 -22.00 -4.11 0.09
C CYS A 210 -23.23 -5.03 0.18
N PRO A 211 -24.30 -4.80 -0.59
CA PRO A 211 -25.63 -5.33 -0.30
C PRO A 211 -25.71 -6.86 -0.26
N ALA A 212 -24.91 -7.58 -1.05
CA ALA A 212 -24.86 -9.04 -1.01
C ALA A 212 -24.13 -9.54 0.25
N LEU A 213 -22.97 -8.96 0.57
CA LEU A 213 -22.20 -9.27 1.76
C LEU A 213 -22.94 -8.93 3.06
N GLU A 214 -23.68 -7.83 3.08
CA GLU A 214 -24.54 -7.43 4.21
C GLU A 214 -25.54 -8.53 4.54
N ARG A 215 -26.29 -9.01 3.53
CA ARG A 215 -27.24 -10.13 3.69
C ARG A 215 -26.54 -11.42 4.11
N TRP A 216 -25.34 -11.66 3.59
CA TRP A 216 -24.55 -12.82 3.98
C TRP A 216 -24.21 -12.77 5.49
N CYS A 217 -23.81 -11.61 6.01
CA CYS A 217 -23.52 -11.41 7.43
C CYS A 217 -24.76 -11.52 8.34
N GLU A 218 -25.95 -11.24 7.82
CA GLU A 218 -27.21 -11.32 8.57
C GLU A 218 -27.75 -12.74 8.76
N SER A 219 -27.29 -13.70 7.95
CA SER A 219 -27.69 -15.11 8.07
C SER A 219 -27.23 -15.72 9.40
N GLU A 220 -28.12 -16.49 10.05
CA GLU A 220 -27.82 -17.18 11.32
C GLU A 220 -26.62 -18.12 11.22
N GLU A 221 -26.47 -18.82 10.09
CA GLU A 221 -25.31 -19.71 9.86
C GLU A 221 -24.00 -18.92 9.87
N ASN A 222 -23.99 -17.73 9.26
CA ASN A 222 -22.78 -16.93 9.09
C ASN A 222 -22.47 -16.09 10.33
N LYS A 223 -23.46 -15.70 11.12
CA LYS A 223 -23.23 -15.10 12.45
C LYS A 223 -22.36 -15.99 13.34
N MET A 224 -22.53 -17.31 13.25
CA MET A 224 -21.68 -18.26 13.99
C MET A 224 -20.21 -18.20 13.52
N LYS A 225 -19.97 -18.03 12.21
CA LYS A 225 -18.62 -17.85 11.64
C LYS A 225 -17.95 -16.56 12.11
N LEU A 226 -18.75 -15.53 12.42
CA LEU A 226 -18.28 -14.20 12.83
C LEU A 226 -18.34 -13.97 14.35
N SER A 227 -18.71 -14.99 15.13
CA SER A 227 -18.94 -14.88 16.57
C SER A 227 -17.73 -14.47 17.41
N HIS A 228 -16.51 -14.58 16.85
CA HIS A 228 -15.27 -14.14 17.49
C HIS A 228 -15.02 -12.63 17.36
N ILE A 229 -15.74 -11.94 16.47
CA ILE A 229 -15.59 -10.51 16.21
C ILE A 229 -16.40 -9.73 17.24
N LYS A 230 -15.75 -8.76 17.91
CA LYS A 230 -16.36 -8.00 19.01
C LYS A 230 -17.36 -6.96 18.51
N GLU A 231 -17.01 -6.26 17.44
CA GLU A 231 -17.76 -5.13 16.91
C GLU A 231 -17.97 -5.32 15.41
N MET A 232 -19.23 -5.47 15.01
CA MET A 232 -19.64 -5.50 13.61
C MET A 232 -20.49 -4.26 13.32
N LYS A 233 -20.02 -3.44 12.37
CA LYS A 233 -20.80 -2.32 11.83
C LYS A 233 -21.19 -2.64 10.41
N ILE A 234 -22.48 -2.68 10.16
CA ILE A 234 -23.06 -2.89 8.83
C ILE A 234 -23.90 -1.64 8.53
N ALA A 235 -23.57 -0.93 7.46
CA ALA A 235 -24.24 0.30 7.08
C ALA A 235 -24.66 0.27 5.60
N SER A 236 -25.95 0.42 5.37
CA SER A 236 -26.55 0.69 4.06
C SER A 236 -26.89 2.17 3.98
N ASP A 237 -26.62 2.84 2.86
CA ASP A 237 -27.13 4.18 2.56
C ASP A 237 -28.67 4.21 2.49
#